data_AF-A0A4U5MEC3-F1
#
_entry.id   AF-A0A4U5MEC3-F1
#
_cell.length_a   1.000
_cell.length_b   1.000
_cell.length_c   1.000
_cell.angle_alpha   90.00
_cell.angle_beta   90.00
_cell.angle_gamma   90.00
#
_symmetry.space_group_name_H-M   'P 1'
#
loop_
_entity.id
_entity.type
_entity.pdbx_description
1 polymer ?
#
loop_
_entity_poly.entity_id
_entity_poly.type
_entity_poly.pdbx_seq_one_letter_code
_entity_poly.pdbx_strand_id
1 'polypeptide(L)'
;MFYFSTHFAFRTPETMSLLSGTPQNVVRQIASARLSRSVSSSPNNFVKRKNEAFEESARREFYRKERVTPARRGIELLKTPRLNKGMAFSLYERQYLGIHGLLPPAFMTEDQQAYRIIKKLREQPNDLARYIQLDGLQDRNEKLFYRVLCDNIKELMPVVYTPTVGQACQHFGFIYRNPKGLYVTMNDNSISKIYQILSNWPHHDIKAIVVTDGERILGLGDLGAYGIGIPVGKLALYVALAGVHPHQCLPVYLDVGTDNKELLNDPFYIGLRHHRARGPDYDSLLDNFMKACTKKYGQKCLIQFEDFGNQNAYRLLDRYKKKYCMFNDDIQGTASVVVAGLLACTRVTKKKLSQKKLVFYGAGGAATGIAEMCVRHMQNEGSTFEEACSRIYLMDIDGLVTKSRMKNLNERHQHFAKDLPDTKDLLEVVNTVRPDGIIGASTVRGAFTPEIIEAMAKINQRPILRPVEPHHES
;
A
#
# COMPACT_ATOMS: atom_id res chain seq x y z
N MET A 1 1.31 3.15 3.45
CA MET A 1 1.40 2.86 4.90
C MET A 1 1.30 1.35 5.04
N PHE A 2 2.42 0.63 5.08
CA PHE A 2 2.42 -0.84 5.19
C PHE A 2 2.39 -1.27 6.64
N TYR A 3 1.39 -2.06 7.01
CA TYR A 3 1.37 -2.80 8.27
C TYR A 3 1.89 -4.20 7.98
N PHE A 4 3.16 -4.47 8.27
CA PHE A 4 3.62 -5.84 8.34
C PHE A 4 2.98 -6.46 9.58
N SER A 5 2.20 -7.53 9.40
CA SER A 5 1.56 -8.27 10.48
C SER A 5 2.62 -8.66 11.51
N THR A 6 2.65 -7.93 12.62
CA THR A 6 3.43 -8.26 13.81
C THR A 6 2.42 -8.39 14.93
N HIS A 7 2.23 -9.63 15.40
CA HIS A 7 1.45 -9.93 16.58
C HIS A 7 2.18 -9.36 17.79
N PHE A 8 1.82 -8.13 18.20
CA PHE A 8 2.16 -7.64 19.53
C PHE A 8 1.17 -8.25 20.53
N ALA A 9 1.60 -9.30 21.21
CA ALA A 9 0.93 -9.79 22.41
C ALA A 9 1.09 -8.76 23.53
N PHE A 10 0.14 -7.83 23.65
CA PHE A 10 -0.02 -7.03 24.86
C PHE A 10 -0.77 -7.87 25.89
N ARG A 11 -0.06 -8.36 26.91
CA ARG A 11 -0.69 -8.81 28.15
C ARG A 11 -1.35 -7.60 28.82
N THR A 12 -2.67 -7.58 28.89
CA THR A 12 -3.43 -6.69 29.77
C THR A 12 -3.27 -7.15 31.22
N PRO A 13 -2.94 -6.28 32.17
CA PRO A 13 -3.10 -6.59 33.59
C PRO A 13 -4.60 -6.59 33.94
N GLU A 14 -5.01 -7.65 34.59
CA GLU A 14 -6.32 -7.81 35.23
C GLU A 14 -6.49 -6.87 36.43
N THR A 15 -7.76 -6.59 36.72
CA THR A 15 -8.37 -6.18 37.99
C THR A 15 -8.10 -4.78 38.55
N MET A 16 -9.18 -3.97 38.61
CA MET A 16 -9.76 -3.57 39.90
C MET A 16 -11.24 -3.20 39.73
N SER A 17 -12.09 -4.01 40.34
CA SER A 17 -13.50 -3.78 40.59
C SER A 17 -13.68 -2.79 41.74
N LEU A 18 -14.42 -1.71 41.56
CA LEU A 18 -15.05 -1.00 42.67
C LEU A 18 -16.44 -0.48 42.26
N LEU A 19 -17.41 -1.09 42.92
CA LEU A 19 -18.81 -0.74 43.17
C LEU A 19 -19.15 0.76 43.01
N SER A 20 -20.23 1.07 42.29
CA SER A 20 -20.96 2.32 42.50
C SER A 20 -22.46 2.05 42.59
N GLY A 21 -23.03 2.42 43.74
CA GLY A 21 -24.44 2.44 44.04
C GLY A 21 -25.18 3.62 43.39
N THR A 22 -26.48 3.57 43.56
CA THR A 22 -27.56 4.34 42.91
C THR A 22 -27.53 5.88 43.10
N PRO A 23 -28.28 6.61 42.25
CA PRO A 23 -28.23 8.07 42.15
C PRO A 23 -29.32 8.75 43.00
N GLN A 24 -29.01 9.87 43.66
CA GLN A 24 -30.02 10.85 44.06
C GLN A 24 -29.41 12.21 44.43
N ASN A 25 -30.01 13.26 43.83
CA ASN A 25 -30.11 14.65 44.29
C ASN A 25 -28.83 15.46 44.51
N VAL A 26 -28.65 16.56 43.74
CA VAL A 26 -28.69 17.95 44.27
C VAL A 26 -28.91 18.92 43.11
N VAL A 27 -30.02 19.65 43.18
CA VAL A 27 -30.35 20.82 42.36
C VAL A 27 -29.98 22.08 43.16
N ARG A 28 -29.32 23.03 42.48
CA ARG A 28 -29.15 24.47 42.82
C ARG A 28 -28.38 24.85 44.10
N GLN A 29 -27.20 25.43 43.89
CA GLN A 29 -26.83 26.76 44.44
C GLN A 29 -25.50 27.21 43.81
N ILE A 30 -25.53 28.25 42.96
CA ILE A 30 -24.34 29.06 42.66
C ILE A 30 -24.75 30.52 42.88
N ALA A 31 -24.36 31.03 44.04
CA ALA A 31 -24.38 32.44 44.37
C ALA A 31 -22.98 33.03 44.18
N SER A 32 -22.94 34.10 43.38
CA SER A 32 -21.99 35.21 43.40
C SER A 32 -20.49 34.93 43.64
N ALA A 33 -19.73 34.92 42.55
CA ALA A 33 -18.41 35.53 42.51
C ALA A 33 -18.40 36.59 41.41
N ARG A 34 -18.65 37.85 41.79
CA ARG A 34 -18.35 39.02 40.95
C ARG A 34 -16.83 39.17 40.89
N LEU A 35 -16.23 38.77 39.78
CA LEU A 35 -14.93 39.27 39.34
C LEU A 35 -15.13 39.84 37.92
N SER A 36 -15.11 41.17 37.89
CA SER A 36 -14.99 42.08 36.75
C SER A 36 -14.55 41.43 35.43
N ARG A 37 -15.49 41.28 34.50
CA ARG A 37 -15.19 41.33 33.07
C ARG A 37 -15.69 42.66 32.55
N SER A 38 -14.76 43.58 32.31
CA SER A 38 -15.00 44.73 31.45
C SER A 38 -15.45 44.21 30.09
N VAL A 39 -16.71 44.48 29.75
CA VAL A 39 -17.19 44.32 28.37
C VAL A 39 -16.66 45.52 27.60
N SER A 40 -15.42 45.46 27.13
CA SER A 40 -14.98 46.33 26.04
C SER A 40 -15.51 45.74 24.72
N SER A 41 -16.78 46.00 24.43
CA SER A 41 -17.35 45.77 23.10
C SER A 41 -16.85 46.87 22.16
N SER A 42 -15.57 46.81 21.79
CA SER A 42 -15.06 47.62 20.69
C SER A 42 -15.71 47.10 19.39
N PRO A 43 -16.39 47.93 18.57
CA PRO A 43 -17.02 47.52 17.32
C PRO A 43 -16.08 46.71 16.41
N ASN A 44 -14.77 47.03 16.47
CA ASN A 44 -13.72 46.35 15.73
C ASN A 44 -13.57 44.85 16.06
N ASN A 45 -13.80 44.40 17.30
CA ASN A 45 -13.69 42.97 17.64
C ASN A 45 -14.89 42.15 17.15
N PHE A 46 -16.07 42.77 17.06
CA PHE A 46 -17.28 42.12 16.54
C PHE A 46 -17.27 42.05 15.01
N VAL A 47 -16.81 43.11 14.35
CA VAL A 47 -16.58 43.15 12.90
C VAL A 47 -15.48 42.17 12.50
N LYS A 48 -14.38 42.09 13.25
CA LYS A 48 -13.30 41.13 12.99
C LYS A 48 -13.75 39.67 13.13
N ARG A 49 -14.52 39.32 14.18
CA ARG A 49 -15.09 37.97 14.32
C ARG A 49 -16.13 37.63 13.24
N LYS A 50 -16.94 38.60 12.80
CA LYS A 50 -17.86 38.41 11.66
C LYS A 50 -17.10 38.21 10.35
N ASN A 51 -16.01 38.96 10.13
CA ASN A 51 -15.17 38.82 8.95
C ASN A 51 -14.42 37.48 8.94
N GLU A 52 -13.90 37.02 10.09
CA GLU A 52 -13.27 35.71 10.22
C GLU A 52 -14.28 34.56 9.96
N ALA A 53 -15.50 34.65 10.50
CA ALA A 53 -16.55 33.68 10.24
C ALA A 53 -17.04 33.69 8.77
N PHE A 54 -17.09 34.88 8.15
CA PHE A 54 -17.41 35.03 6.73
C PHE A 54 -16.31 34.46 5.83
N GLU A 55 -15.05 34.74 6.13
CA GLU A 55 -13.90 34.16 5.43
C GLU A 55 -13.86 32.64 5.59
N GLU A 56 -14.15 32.11 6.78
CA GLU A 56 -14.20 30.67 7.00
C GLU A 56 -15.35 30.02 6.23
N SER A 57 -16.53 30.66 6.18
CA SER A 57 -17.65 30.22 5.35
C SER A 57 -17.33 30.28 3.86
N ALA A 58 -16.72 31.35 3.37
CA ALA A 58 -16.31 31.52 1.99
C ALA A 58 -15.23 30.50 1.59
N ARG A 59 -14.27 30.22 2.48
CA ARG A 59 -13.27 29.16 2.27
C ARG A 59 -13.92 27.79 2.23
N ARG A 60 -14.86 27.48 3.14
CA ARG A 60 -15.62 26.21 3.11
C ARG A 60 -16.40 26.07 1.82
N GLU A 61 -17.03 27.14 1.34
CA GLU A 61 -17.75 27.14 0.07
C GLU A 61 -16.81 26.96 -1.13
N PHE A 62 -15.64 27.61 -1.12
CA PHE A 62 -14.65 27.47 -2.19
C PHE A 62 -14.08 26.05 -2.30
N TYR A 63 -13.86 25.36 -1.17
CA TYR A 63 -13.28 24.01 -1.15
C TYR A 63 -14.32 22.87 -1.12
N ARG A 64 -15.62 23.17 -1.04
CA ARG A 64 -16.63 22.11 -0.94
C ARG A 64 -16.68 21.29 -2.23
N LYS A 65 -17.03 20.01 -2.09
CA LYS A 65 -17.33 19.16 -3.24
C LYS A 65 -18.72 19.50 -3.75
N GLU A 66 -18.80 19.90 -5.01
CA GLU A 66 -20.08 20.18 -5.67
C GLU A 66 -20.88 18.90 -5.93
N ARG A 67 -22.21 19.04 -5.94
CA ARG A 67 -23.10 17.91 -6.21
C ARG A 67 -23.08 17.58 -7.70
N VAL A 68 -22.79 16.32 -8.02
CA VAL A 68 -22.87 15.81 -9.40
C VAL A 68 -24.10 14.91 -9.53
N THR A 69 -25.08 15.35 -10.32
CA THR A 69 -26.31 14.60 -10.58
C THR A 69 -26.08 13.59 -11.71
N PRO A 70 -26.41 12.30 -11.52
CA PRO A 70 -26.25 11.29 -12.57
C PRO A 70 -27.34 11.42 -13.64
N ALA A 71 -26.99 11.09 -14.89
CA ALA A 71 -27.97 10.96 -15.99
C ALA A 71 -28.70 9.61 -15.99
N ARG A 72 -28.06 8.55 -15.44
CA ARG A 72 -28.57 7.18 -15.43
C ARG A 72 -29.79 7.03 -14.52
N ARG A 73 -30.74 6.18 -14.89
CA ARG A 73 -31.98 5.88 -14.15
C ARG A 73 -32.29 4.38 -14.17
N GLY A 74 -33.26 3.94 -13.38
CA GLY A 74 -33.72 2.55 -13.39
C GLY A 74 -32.61 1.53 -13.13
N ILE A 75 -32.63 0.41 -13.86
CA ILE A 75 -31.66 -0.69 -13.70
C ILE A 75 -30.22 -0.22 -13.96
N GLU A 76 -29.99 0.70 -14.89
CA GLU A 76 -28.64 1.18 -15.19
C GLU A 76 -28.00 1.89 -14.00
N LEU A 77 -28.80 2.65 -13.25
CA LEU A 77 -28.34 3.28 -12.01
C LEU A 77 -27.99 2.22 -10.95
N LEU A 78 -28.83 1.19 -10.79
CA LEU A 78 -28.59 0.09 -9.84
C LEU A 78 -27.36 -0.76 -10.22
N LYS A 79 -27.06 -0.89 -11.52
CA LYS A 79 -25.86 -1.57 -12.03
C LYS A 79 -24.60 -0.72 -11.95
N THR A 80 -24.70 0.57 -11.63
CA THR A 80 -23.55 1.48 -11.55
C THR A 80 -23.05 1.55 -10.09
N PRO A 81 -21.91 0.93 -9.73
CA PRO A 81 -21.53 0.72 -8.33
C PRO A 81 -21.29 2.02 -7.56
N ARG A 82 -20.78 3.05 -8.26
CA ARG A 82 -20.56 4.41 -7.72
C ARG A 82 -21.85 5.13 -7.33
N LEU A 83 -22.97 4.80 -7.96
CA LEU A 83 -24.27 5.44 -7.75
C LEU A 83 -25.18 4.62 -6.85
N ASN A 84 -25.08 3.30 -6.94
CA ASN A 84 -25.97 2.38 -6.26
C ASN A 84 -25.82 2.44 -4.74
N LYS A 85 -26.91 2.75 -4.04
CA LYS A 85 -27.01 2.69 -2.58
C LYS A 85 -27.70 1.40 -2.09
N GLY A 86 -28.21 0.57 -3.00
CA GLY A 86 -29.05 -0.59 -2.67
C GLY A 86 -30.28 -0.17 -1.86
N MET A 87 -30.55 -0.86 -0.76
CA MET A 87 -31.70 -0.58 0.11
C MET A 87 -31.60 0.74 0.90
N ALA A 88 -30.46 1.46 0.84
CA ALA A 88 -30.32 2.79 1.42
C ALA A 88 -30.87 3.93 0.54
N PHE A 89 -31.38 3.63 -0.66
CA PHE A 89 -32.24 4.60 -1.36
C PHE A 89 -33.54 4.79 -0.58
N SER A 90 -33.84 6.05 -0.23
CA SER A 90 -35.12 6.46 0.34
C SER A 90 -36.29 6.23 -0.62
N LEU A 91 -37.52 6.21 -0.11
CA LEU A 91 -38.71 6.06 -0.95
C LEU A 91 -38.77 7.12 -2.06
N TYR A 92 -38.51 8.38 -1.71
CA TYR A 92 -38.50 9.50 -2.65
C TYR A 92 -37.43 9.34 -3.73
N GLU A 93 -36.19 9.01 -3.35
CA GLU A 93 -35.14 8.73 -4.34
C GLU A 93 -35.55 7.60 -5.28
N ARG A 94 -36.20 6.55 -4.77
CA ARG A 94 -36.64 5.44 -5.61
C ARG A 94 -37.66 5.86 -6.66
N GLN A 95 -38.63 6.68 -6.25
CA GLN A 95 -39.65 7.24 -7.14
C GLN A 95 -39.02 8.18 -8.18
N TYR A 96 -38.20 9.14 -7.74
CA TYR A 96 -37.56 10.12 -8.63
C TYR A 96 -36.53 9.50 -9.58
N LEU A 97 -35.81 8.46 -9.18
CA LEU A 97 -34.78 7.82 -10.02
C LEU A 97 -35.33 6.65 -10.86
N GLY A 98 -36.63 6.36 -10.75
CA GLY A 98 -37.29 5.29 -11.51
C GLY A 98 -36.83 3.89 -11.12
N ILE A 99 -36.50 3.67 -9.84
CA ILE A 99 -36.07 2.36 -9.30
C ILE A 99 -37.09 1.78 -8.30
N HIS A 100 -38.22 2.45 -8.06
CA HIS A 100 -39.31 1.92 -7.25
C HIS A 100 -39.86 0.63 -7.88
N GLY A 101 -40.13 -0.39 -7.06
CA GLY A 101 -40.51 -1.74 -7.52
C GLY A 101 -39.34 -2.65 -7.91
N LEU A 102 -38.14 -2.11 -8.17
CA LEU A 102 -36.94 -2.91 -8.51
C LEU A 102 -36.15 -3.40 -7.29
N LEU A 103 -36.46 -2.89 -6.10
CA LEU A 103 -35.81 -3.21 -4.84
C LEU A 103 -36.85 -3.70 -3.82
N PRO A 104 -36.48 -4.59 -2.87
CA PRO A 104 -37.36 -4.98 -1.77
C PRO A 104 -37.94 -3.76 -1.02
N PRO A 105 -39.15 -3.86 -0.44
CA PRO A 105 -39.84 -2.74 0.22
C PRO A 105 -39.22 -2.31 1.55
N ALA A 106 -38.05 -2.84 1.92
CA ALA A 106 -37.29 -2.43 3.09
C ALA A 106 -36.36 -1.24 2.77
N PHE A 107 -36.21 -0.35 3.75
CA PHE A 107 -35.30 0.80 3.71
C PHE A 107 -34.26 0.63 4.81
N MET A 108 -32.99 0.80 4.47
CA MET A 108 -31.88 0.60 5.41
C MET A 108 -31.02 1.84 5.53
N THR A 109 -30.38 2.04 6.68
CA THR A 109 -29.26 2.98 6.79
C THR A 109 -27.98 2.36 6.23
N GLU A 110 -26.98 3.18 5.92
CA GLU A 110 -25.65 2.68 5.51
C GLU A 110 -25.04 1.77 6.60
N ASP A 111 -25.23 2.12 7.88
CA ASP A 111 -24.74 1.32 9.02
C ASP A 111 -25.41 -0.07 9.08
N GLN A 112 -26.73 -0.14 8.85
CA GLN A 112 -27.44 -1.42 8.79
C GLN A 112 -26.94 -2.29 7.64
N GLN A 113 -26.66 -1.69 6.48
CA GLN A 113 -26.07 -2.42 5.37
C GLN A 113 -24.65 -2.90 5.71
N ALA A 114 -23.82 -2.04 6.31
CA ALA A 114 -22.46 -2.39 6.72
C ALA A 114 -22.45 -3.55 7.72
N TYR A 115 -23.35 -3.52 8.72
CA TYR A 115 -23.53 -4.60 9.69
C TYR A 115 -23.88 -5.94 9.01
N ARG A 116 -24.82 -5.93 8.04
CA ARG A 116 -25.18 -7.13 7.28
C ARG A 116 -24.01 -7.71 6.51
N ILE A 117 -23.18 -6.85 5.92
CA ILE A 117 -21.98 -7.28 5.18
C ILE A 117 -20.96 -7.91 6.12
N ILE A 118 -20.63 -7.23 7.23
CA ILE A 118 -19.63 -7.73 8.20
C ILE A 118 -20.08 -9.05 8.82
N LYS A 119 -21.35 -9.17 9.22
CA LYS A 119 -21.88 -10.41 9.77
C LYS A 119 -21.66 -11.58 8.80
N LYS A 120 -22.02 -11.38 7.53
CA LYS A 120 -21.83 -12.40 6.49
C LYS A 120 -20.35 -12.69 6.20
N LEU A 121 -19.48 -11.68 6.23
CA LEU A 121 -18.04 -11.86 6.02
C LEU A 121 -17.41 -12.74 7.10
N ARG A 122 -17.79 -12.54 8.36
CA ARG A 122 -17.28 -13.33 9.49
C ARG A 122 -17.79 -14.78 9.46
N GLU A 123 -18.95 -15.02 8.86
CA GLU A 123 -19.53 -16.35 8.63
C GLU A 123 -18.89 -17.10 7.44
N GLN A 124 -18.06 -16.46 6.61
CA GLN A 124 -17.38 -17.14 5.50
C GLN A 124 -16.35 -18.17 6.00
N PRO A 125 -16.17 -19.29 5.27
CA PRO A 125 -15.34 -20.40 5.73
C PRO A 125 -13.84 -20.09 5.73
N ASN A 126 -13.38 -19.18 4.86
CA ASN A 126 -11.97 -18.82 4.73
C ASN A 126 -11.82 -17.41 4.12
N ASP A 127 -10.59 -16.88 4.15
CA ASP A 127 -10.32 -15.53 3.67
C ASP A 127 -10.48 -15.38 2.16
N LEU A 128 -10.27 -16.44 1.37
CA LEU A 128 -10.53 -16.39 -0.07
C LEU A 128 -12.02 -16.17 -0.36
N ALA A 129 -12.92 -16.83 0.37
CA ALA A 129 -14.36 -16.59 0.29
C ALA A 129 -14.73 -15.17 0.74
N ARG A 130 -14.05 -14.63 1.76
CA ARG A 130 -14.20 -13.22 2.17
C ARG A 130 -13.75 -12.26 1.07
N TYR A 131 -12.63 -12.55 0.40
CA TYR A 131 -12.14 -11.78 -0.74
C TYR A 131 -13.18 -11.75 -1.87
N ILE A 132 -13.71 -12.90 -2.29
CA ILE A 132 -14.73 -12.99 -3.34
C ILE A 132 -16.00 -12.21 -2.96
N GLN A 133 -16.39 -12.21 -1.69
CA GLN A 133 -17.53 -11.44 -1.21
C GLN A 133 -17.26 -9.92 -1.24
N LEU A 134 -16.06 -9.49 -0.85
CA LEU A 134 -15.65 -8.08 -0.87
C LEU A 134 -15.51 -7.56 -2.30
N ASP A 135 -14.92 -8.37 -3.18
CA ASP A 135 -14.80 -8.11 -4.60
C ASP A 135 -16.17 -7.88 -5.25
N GLY A 136 -17.15 -8.76 -4.96
CA GLY A 136 -18.52 -8.58 -5.42
C GLY A 136 -19.29 -7.45 -4.74
N LEU A 137 -18.85 -6.99 -3.56
CA LEU A 137 -19.42 -5.80 -2.91
C LEU A 137 -18.92 -4.52 -3.59
N GLN A 138 -17.63 -4.45 -3.93
CA GLN A 138 -17.05 -3.33 -4.68
C GLN A 138 -17.79 -3.11 -6.00
N ASP A 139 -18.12 -4.19 -6.71
CA ASP A 139 -18.86 -4.16 -7.98
C ASP A 139 -20.36 -3.91 -7.84
N ARG A 140 -20.88 -3.87 -6.61
CA ARG A 140 -22.31 -3.65 -6.36
C ARG A 140 -22.57 -2.27 -5.77
N ASN A 141 -21.78 -1.86 -4.79
CA ASN A 141 -21.93 -0.61 -4.07
C ASN A 141 -20.55 -0.15 -3.57
N GLU A 142 -19.93 0.73 -4.35
CA GLU A 142 -18.57 1.22 -4.12
C GLU A 142 -18.45 1.97 -2.78
N LYS A 143 -19.47 2.77 -2.43
CA LYS A 143 -19.48 3.49 -1.15
C LYS A 143 -19.54 2.55 0.04
N LEU A 144 -20.43 1.56 0.00
CA LEU A 144 -20.56 0.59 1.08
C LEU A 144 -19.32 -0.30 1.20
N PHE A 145 -18.67 -0.66 0.09
CA PHE A 145 -17.39 -1.34 0.10
C PHE A 145 -16.34 -0.57 0.91
N TYR A 146 -16.10 0.70 0.56
CA TYR A 146 -15.13 1.52 1.27
C TYR A 146 -15.55 1.82 2.70
N ARG A 147 -16.84 2.00 2.98
CA ARG A 147 -17.34 2.16 4.34
C ARG A 147 -16.99 0.95 5.21
N VAL A 148 -17.30 -0.26 4.75
CA VAL A 148 -17.00 -1.50 5.46
C VAL A 148 -15.50 -1.70 5.66
N LEU A 149 -14.71 -1.42 4.62
CA LEU A 149 -13.25 -1.55 4.66
C LEU A 149 -12.62 -0.55 5.63
N CYS A 150 -13.01 0.72 5.60
CA CYS A 150 -12.47 1.76 6.49
C CYS A 150 -12.82 1.50 7.96
N ASP A 151 -14.07 1.11 8.25
CA ASP A 151 -14.51 0.83 9.63
C ASP A 151 -13.80 -0.38 10.23
N ASN A 152 -13.31 -1.32 9.41
CA ASN A 152 -12.75 -2.61 9.84
C ASN A 152 -11.36 -2.86 9.25
N ILE A 153 -10.55 -1.80 9.07
CA ILE A 153 -9.31 -1.86 8.28
C ILE A 153 -8.31 -2.91 8.78
N LYS A 154 -8.17 -3.08 10.10
CA LYS A 154 -7.25 -4.07 10.68
C LYS A 154 -7.67 -5.51 10.35
N GLU A 155 -8.96 -5.78 10.28
CA GLU A 155 -9.53 -7.11 10.00
C GLU A 155 -9.55 -7.40 8.49
N LEU A 156 -9.87 -6.40 7.66
CA LEU A 156 -10.14 -6.60 6.23
C LEU A 156 -8.96 -6.27 5.30
N MET A 157 -7.98 -5.49 5.75
CA MET A 157 -6.78 -5.21 4.93
C MET A 157 -6.03 -6.49 4.53
N PRO A 158 -5.85 -7.50 5.42
CA PRO A 158 -5.23 -8.76 5.02
C PRO A 158 -6.00 -9.55 3.97
N VAL A 159 -7.32 -9.34 3.90
CA VAL A 159 -8.22 -9.98 2.94
C VAL A 159 -8.16 -9.26 1.59
N VAL A 160 -8.24 -7.93 1.56
CA VAL A 160 -8.29 -7.13 0.30
C VAL A 160 -6.92 -7.01 -0.36
N TYR A 161 -5.84 -7.11 0.41
CA TYR A 161 -4.47 -7.07 -0.09
C TYR A 161 -3.69 -8.28 0.46
N THR A 162 -2.50 -8.07 1.01
CA THR A 162 -1.64 -9.18 1.45
C THR A 162 -2.07 -9.76 2.80
N PRO A 163 -2.13 -11.10 2.95
CA PRO A 163 -1.65 -12.12 2.00
C PRO A 163 -2.71 -12.67 1.01
N THR A 164 -4.00 -12.47 1.26
CA THR A 164 -5.09 -13.19 0.55
C THR A 164 -5.17 -12.84 -0.94
N VAL A 165 -4.84 -11.61 -1.35
CA VAL A 165 -4.86 -11.21 -2.77
C VAL A 165 -3.92 -12.07 -3.62
N GLY A 166 -2.79 -12.53 -3.06
CA GLY A 166 -1.88 -13.42 -3.76
C GLY A 166 -2.50 -14.79 -4.04
N GLN A 167 -3.20 -15.36 -3.06
CA GLN A 167 -3.97 -16.59 -3.24
C GLN A 167 -5.12 -16.40 -4.24
N ALA A 168 -5.81 -15.26 -4.18
CA ALA A 168 -6.84 -14.91 -5.15
C ALA A 168 -6.26 -14.76 -6.57
N CYS A 169 -5.04 -14.24 -6.72
CA CYS A 169 -4.32 -14.21 -7.98
C CYS A 169 -4.00 -15.62 -8.49
N GLN A 170 -3.52 -16.54 -7.66
CA GLN A 170 -3.26 -17.92 -8.10
C GLN A 170 -4.51 -18.63 -8.66
N HIS A 171 -5.69 -18.28 -8.14
CA HIS A 171 -6.97 -18.82 -8.60
C HIS A 171 -7.74 -17.84 -9.51
N PHE A 172 -7.09 -16.80 -10.04
CA PHE A 172 -7.80 -15.68 -10.67
C PHE A 172 -8.57 -16.08 -11.93
N GLY A 173 -8.04 -17.00 -12.74
CA GLY A 173 -8.75 -17.52 -13.92
C GLY A 173 -10.14 -18.06 -13.58
N PHE A 174 -10.28 -18.66 -12.39
CA PHE A 174 -11.56 -19.16 -11.88
C PHE A 174 -12.40 -18.08 -11.17
N ILE A 175 -11.77 -17.03 -10.64
CA ILE A 175 -12.41 -15.95 -9.88
C ILE A 175 -12.87 -14.80 -10.79
N TYR A 176 -12.41 -14.73 -12.05
CA TYR A 176 -12.71 -13.64 -12.97
C TYR A 176 -14.23 -13.39 -13.12
N ARG A 177 -14.65 -12.15 -12.87
CA ARG A 177 -16.08 -11.75 -12.87
C ARG A 177 -16.34 -10.52 -13.71
N ASN A 178 -15.81 -9.38 -13.29
CA ASN A 178 -16.01 -8.09 -13.95
C ASN A 178 -14.67 -7.45 -14.34
N PRO A 179 -14.60 -6.69 -15.44
CA PRO A 179 -13.41 -5.94 -15.79
C PRO A 179 -13.13 -4.85 -14.75
N LYS A 180 -12.05 -4.99 -13.97
CA LYS A 180 -11.64 -4.02 -12.93
C LYS A 180 -10.37 -3.24 -13.25
N GLY A 181 -9.74 -3.56 -14.37
CA GLY A 181 -8.54 -2.89 -14.83
C GLY A 181 -8.37 -3.06 -16.34
N LEU A 182 -7.30 -2.48 -16.87
CA LEU A 182 -6.93 -2.61 -18.27
C LEU A 182 -5.80 -3.62 -18.46
N TYR A 183 -5.86 -4.35 -19.56
CA TYR A 183 -4.80 -5.22 -20.03
C TYR A 183 -4.18 -4.58 -21.26
N VAL A 184 -2.87 -4.39 -21.24
CA VAL A 184 -2.08 -3.90 -22.38
C VAL A 184 -1.05 -4.97 -22.70
N THR A 185 -1.03 -5.47 -23.92
CA THR A 185 -0.23 -6.65 -24.27
C THR A 185 0.93 -6.32 -25.19
N MET A 186 1.83 -7.28 -25.41
CA MET A 186 2.90 -7.14 -26.42
C MET A 186 2.38 -6.91 -27.84
N ASN A 187 1.14 -7.34 -28.13
CA ASN A 187 0.48 -7.11 -29.43
C ASN A 187 0.02 -5.65 -29.62
N ASP A 188 0.00 -4.88 -28.52
CA ASP A 188 -0.46 -3.50 -28.45
C ASP A 188 0.69 -2.48 -28.45
N ASN A 189 1.92 -2.91 -28.78
CA ASN A 189 3.16 -2.13 -28.65
C ASN A 189 3.25 -0.93 -29.62
N SER A 190 2.38 0.06 -29.45
CA SER A 190 2.47 1.39 -30.04
C SER A 190 1.69 2.40 -29.20
N ILE A 191 2.13 3.66 -29.20
CA ILE A 191 1.46 4.72 -28.42
C ILE A 191 -0.03 4.82 -28.79
N SER A 192 -0.36 4.73 -30.08
CA SER A 192 -1.74 4.84 -30.56
C SER A 192 -2.62 3.68 -30.11
N LYS A 193 -2.13 2.43 -30.19
CA LYS A 193 -2.88 1.26 -29.74
C LYS A 193 -3.16 1.32 -28.24
N ILE A 194 -2.12 1.60 -27.45
CA ILE A 194 -2.27 1.77 -25.99
C ILE A 194 -3.23 2.92 -25.68
N TYR A 195 -3.13 4.05 -26.38
CA TYR A 195 -4.05 5.18 -26.20
C TYR A 195 -5.51 4.81 -26.50
N GLN A 196 -5.78 3.95 -27.49
CA GLN A 196 -7.12 3.42 -27.76
C GLN A 196 -7.61 2.55 -26.60
N ILE A 197 -6.78 1.64 -26.08
CA ILE A 197 -7.11 0.82 -24.91
C ILE A 197 -7.43 1.70 -23.70
N LEU A 198 -6.61 2.71 -23.43
CA LEU A 198 -6.86 3.69 -22.36
C LEU A 198 -8.17 4.47 -22.58
N SER A 199 -8.57 4.69 -23.83
CA SER A 199 -9.81 5.41 -24.17
C SER A 199 -11.08 4.59 -23.95
N ASN A 200 -10.96 3.25 -23.84
CA ASN A 200 -12.07 2.38 -23.47
C ASN A 200 -12.41 2.44 -21.97
N TRP A 201 -11.54 3.02 -21.14
CA TRP A 201 -11.81 3.20 -19.72
C TRP A 201 -12.88 4.28 -19.51
N PRO A 202 -13.93 4.03 -18.70
CA PRO A 202 -15.08 4.92 -18.59
C PRO A 202 -14.80 6.23 -17.83
N HIS A 203 -13.63 6.36 -17.21
CA HIS A 203 -13.24 7.56 -16.46
C HIS A 203 -12.13 8.31 -17.17
N HIS A 204 -12.35 9.62 -17.39
CA HIS A 204 -11.39 10.47 -18.09
C HIS A 204 -10.40 11.18 -17.15
N ASP A 205 -10.79 11.42 -15.90
CA ASP A 205 -9.97 12.13 -14.91
C ASP A 205 -9.09 11.19 -14.09
N ILE A 206 -8.24 10.40 -14.74
CA ILE A 206 -7.32 9.50 -14.05
C ILE A 206 -6.14 10.30 -13.47
N LYS A 207 -5.83 10.05 -12.20
CA LYS A 207 -4.71 10.66 -11.46
C LYS A 207 -3.72 9.66 -10.91
N ALA A 208 -4.14 8.41 -10.68
CA ALA A 208 -3.30 7.37 -10.12
C ALA A 208 -3.47 6.07 -10.90
N ILE A 209 -2.39 5.61 -11.53
CA ILE A 209 -2.27 4.32 -12.18
C ILE A 209 -1.39 3.45 -11.30
N VAL A 210 -1.82 2.23 -11.01
CA VAL A 210 -0.93 1.18 -10.48
C VAL A 210 -0.80 0.14 -11.59
N VAL A 211 0.44 -0.20 -11.93
CA VAL A 211 0.76 -1.10 -13.03
C VAL A 211 1.69 -2.21 -12.55
N THR A 212 1.48 -3.42 -13.08
CA THR A 212 2.36 -4.59 -12.89
C THR A 212 2.48 -5.38 -14.20
N ASP A 213 3.57 -6.12 -14.37
CA ASP A 213 3.70 -7.17 -15.41
C ASP A 213 3.57 -8.59 -14.83
N GLY A 214 3.28 -8.72 -13.53
CA GLY A 214 3.02 -9.99 -12.87
C GLY A 214 4.23 -10.91 -12.70
N GLU A 215 5.46 -10.44 -12.97
CA GLU A 215 6.66 -11.30 -12.95
C GLU A 215 7.05 -11.72 -11.52
N ARG A 216 6.76 -10.89 -10.51
CA ARG A 216 7.12 -11.16 -9.12
C ARG A 216 5.99 -10.74 -8.17
N ILE A 217 4.88 -11.46 -8.21
CA ILE A 217 3.77 -11.24 -7.28
C ILE A 217 4.19 -11.67 -5.88
N LEU A 218 4.56 -10.72 -5.02
CA LEU A 218 4.96 -10.94 -3.64
C LEU A 218 6.04 -12.05 -3.52
N GLY A 219 5.74 -13.11 -2.74
CA GLY A 219 6.55 -14.33 -2.62
C GLY A 219 6.04 -15.50 -3.49
N LEU A 220 5.05 -15.28 -4.36
CA LEU A 220 4.43 -16.32 -5.19
C LEU A 220 5.08 -16.44 -6.58
N GLY A 221 5.87 -15.45 -6.98
CA GLY A 221 6.60 -15.44 -8.24
C GLY A 221 5.74 -15.01 -9.43
N ASP A 222 5.99 -15.61 -10.59
CA ASP A 222 5.35 -15.24 -11.84
C ASP A 222 3.93 -15.81 -11.93
N LEU A 223 2.93 -14.92 -11.91
CA LEU A 223 1.51 -15.28 -12.07
C LEU A 223 0.91 -14.80 -13.39
N GLY A 224 1.72 -14.22 -14.28
CA GLY A 224 1.26 -13.68 -15.56
C GLY A 224 0.00 -12.81 -15.41
N ALA A 225 -0.96 -12.99 -16.32
CA ALA A 225 -2.19 -12.18 -16.39
C ALA A 225 -3.10 -12.29 -15.15
N TYR A 226 -2.88 -13.27 -14.28
CA TYR A 226 -3.57 -13.36 -13.01
C TYR A 226 -3.11 -12.31 -11.99
N GLY A 227 -1.97 -11.65 -12.23
CA GLY A 227 -1.41 -10.61 -11.37
C GLY A 227 -2.23 -9.30 -11.29
N ILE A 228 -3.28 -9.12 -12.11
CA ILE A 228 -4.12 -7.89 -12.10
C ILE A 228 -4.75 -7.58 -10.73
N GLY A 229 -4.95 -8.60 -9.88
CA GLY A 229 -5.50 -8.43 -8.54
C GLY A 229 -4.65 -7.53 -7.65
N ILE A 230 -3.34 -7.47 -7.90
CA ILE A 230 -2.41 -6.63 -7.14
C ILE A 230 -2.68 -5.13 -7.37
N PRO A 231 -2.65 -4.58 -8.61
CA PRO A 231 -3.07 -3.21 -8.86
C PRO A 231 -4.46 -2.86 -8.33
N VAL A 232 -5.43 -3.78 -8.44
CA VAL A 232 -6.80 -3.57 -7.95
C VAL A 232 -6.81 -3.40 -6.42
N GLY A 233 -6.19 -4.34 -5.70
CA GLY A 233 -6.08 -4.28 -4.25
C GLY A 233 -5.29 -3.06 -3.77
N LYS A 234 -4.19 -2.71 -4.47
CA LYS A 234 -3.37 -1.53 -4.17
C LYS A 234 -4.18 -0.24 -4.24
N LEU A 235 -4.96 -0.08 -5.32
CA LEU A 235 -5.80 1.10 -5.51
C LEU A 235 -6.98 1.13 -4.53
N ALA A 236 -7.50 -0.02 -4.11
CA ALA A 236 -8.46 -0.07 -3.01
C ALA A 236 -7.88 0.49 -1.71
N LEU A 237 -6.62 0.20 -1.40
CA LEU A 237 -5.92 0.79 -0.25
C LEU A 237 -5.64 2.29 -0.42
N TYR A 238 -5.34 2.77 -1.63
CA TYR A 238 -5.22 4.20 -1.91
C TYR A 238 -6.48 4.97 -1.53
N VAL A 239 -7.65 4.45 -1.90
CA VAL A 239 -8.91 5.06 -1.54
C VAL A 239 -9.15 4.97 -0.04
N ALA A 240 -9.06 3.76 0.54
CA ALA A 240 -9.44 3.52 1.93
C ALA A 240 -8.50 4.22 2.94
N LEU A 241 -7.19 4.26 2.67
CA LEU A 241 -6.20 4.77 3.60
C LEU A 241 -5.79 6.22 3.32
N ALA A 242 -5.76 6.63 2.05
CA ALA A 242 -5.28 7.96 1.65
C ALA A 242 -6.41 8.89 1.16
N GLY A 243 -7.65 8.39 1.05
CA GLY A 243 -8.79 9.22 0.60
C GLY A 243 -8.72 9.60 -0.87
N VAL A 244 -7.93 8.90 -1.67
CA VAL A 244 -7.87 9.08 -3.13
C VAL A 244 -9.25 8.76 -3.71
N HIS A 245 -9.66 9.50 -4.73
CA HIS A 245 -10.97 9.27 -5.33
C HIS A 245 -10.98 8.01 -6.21
N PRO A 246 -11.92 7.06 -6.01
CA PRO A 246 -11.95 5.79 -6.77
C PRO A 246 -11.97 5.98 -8.29
N HIS A 247 -12.74 6.94 -8.78
CA HIS A 247 -12.85 7.23 -10.21
C HIS A 247 -11.58 7.82 -10.84
N GLN A 248 -10.59 8.21 -10.02
CA GLN A 248 -9.28 8.69 -10.47
C GLN A 248 -8.21 7.58 -10.45
N CYS A 249 -8.59 6.37 -10.03
CA CYS A 249 -7.74 5.20 -9.95
C CYS A 249 -7.89 4.33 -11.21
N LEU A 250 -6.78 3.84 -11.75
CA LEU A 250 -6.76 2.95 -12.91
C LEU A 250 -5.78 1.78 -12.68
N PRO A 251 -6.27 0.57 -12.41
CA PRO A 251 -5.45 -0.63 -12.35
C PRO A 251 -5.04 -1.07 -13.76
N VAL A 252 -3.76 -1.40 -13.98
CA VAL A 252 -3.25 -1.86 -15.27
C VAL A 252 -2.39 -3.11 -15.10
N TYR A 253 -2.54 -4.05 -16.02
CA TYR A 253 -1.64 -5.19 -16.19
C TYR A 253 -0.98 -5.14 -17.58
N LEU A 254 0.34 -5.33 -17.63
CA LEU A 254 1.12 -5.41 -18.86
C LEU A 254 1.41 -6.88 -19.19
N ASP A 255 0.71 -7.43 -20.19
CA ASP A 255 0.90 -8.82 -20.60
C ASP A 255 2.03 -8.95 -21.62
N VAL A 256 3.16 -9.44 -21.16
CA VAL A 256 4.33 -9.73 -22.00
C VAL A 256 4.59 -11.23 -22.13
N GLY A 257 3.62 -12.07 -21.74
CA GLY A 257 3.79 -13.50 -21.54
C GLY A 257 4.11 -13.86 -20.07
N THR A 258 4.33 -15.13 -19.81
CA THR A 258 4.69 -15.67 -18.49
C THR A 258 5.71 -16.79 -18.65
N ASP A 259 6.68 -16.88 -17.73
CA ASP A 259 7.65 -17.96 -17.66
C ASP A 259 7.18 -19.10 -16.74
N ASN A 260 6.01 -18.94 -16.12
CA ASN A 260 5.38 -19.98 -15.32
C ASN A 260 4.81 -21.08 -16.22
N LYS A 261 5.51 -22.24 -16.24
CA LYS A 261 5.14 -23.40 -17.05
C LYS A 261 3.78 -23.99 -16.66
N GLU A 262 3.38 -23.91 -15.40
CA GLU A 262 2.07 -24.40 -14.96
C GLU A 262 0.96 -23.58 -15.61
N LEU A 263 1.10 -22.25 -15.64
CA LEU A 263 0.14 -21.36 -16.30
C LEU A 263 0.14 -21.51 -17.83
N LEU A 264 1.29 -21.70 -18.45
CA LEU A 264 1.35 -21.95 -19.91
C LEU A 264 0.57 -23.21 -20.30
N ASN A 265 0.60 -24.25 -19.45
CA ASN A 265 -0.09 -25.51 -19.66
C ASN A 265 -1.53 -25.53 -19.14
N ASP A 266 -1.92 -24.61 -18.25
CA ASP A 266 -3.27 -24.52 -17.70
C ASP A 266 -4.26 -24.06 -18.79
N PRO A 267 -5.28 -24.87 -19.17
CA PRO A 267 -6.27 -24.48 -20.18
C PRO A 267 -7.12 -23.28 -19.76
N PHE A 268 -7.19 -22.94 -18.47
CA PHE A 268 -7.92 -21.78 -17.97
C PHE A 268 -7.11 -20.49 -17.93
N TYR A 269 -5.80 -20.55 -18.21
CA TYR A 269 -4.97 -19.35 -18.26
C TYR A 269 -5.46 -18.36 -19.33
N ILE A 270 -5.63 -17.11 -18.90
CA ILE A 270 -6.26 -16.02 -19.67
C ILE A 270 -5.27 -15.05 -20.30
N GLY A 271 -3.97 -15.21 -20.05
CA GLY A 271 -2.93 -14.35 -20.61
C GLY A 271 -2.31 -14.89 -21.89
N LEU A 272 -1.33 -14.16 -22.43
CA LEU A 272 -0.55 -14.60 -23.58
C LEU A 272 0.23 -15.89 -23.27
N ARG A 273 -0.02 -16.94 -24.06
CA ARG A 273 0.57 -18.29 -23.91
C ARG A 273 1.94 -18.40 -24.57
N HIS A 274 2.87 -17.56 -24.14
CA HIS A 274 4.27 -17.65 -24.50
C HIS A 274 5.17 -17.17 -23.36
N HIS A 275 6.45 -17.54 -23.43
CA HIS A 275 7.48 -17.05 -22.51
C HIS A 275 7.59 -15.52 -22.51
N ARG A 276 8.05 -14.95 -21.40
CA ARG A 276 8.13 -13.48 -21.26
C ARG A 276 9.00 -12.87 -22.35
N ALA A 277 8.46 -11.89 -23.05
CA ALA A 277 9.23 -11.03 -23.94
C ALA A 277 10.22 -10.19 -23.10
N ARG A 278 11.48 -10.14 -23.54
CA ARG A 278 12.57 -9.43 -22.87
C ARG A 278 13.35 -8.60 -23.90
N GLY A 279 14.18 -7.68 -23.41
CA GLY A 279 15.03 -6.86 -24.28
C GLY A 279 14.30 -5.67 -24.92
N PRO A 280 14.69 -5.26 -26.15
CA PRO A 280 14.21 -4.01 -26.75
C PRO A 280 12.70 -3.91 -26.92
N ASP A 281 12.01 -5.01 -27.22
CA ASP A 281 10.56 -5.00 -27.43
C ASP A 281 9.79 -4.74 -26.13
N TYR A 282 10.23 -5.36 -25.03
CA TYR A 282 9.70 -5.08 -23.68
C TYR A 282 9.93 -3.61 -23.31
N ASP A 283 11.14 -3.10 -23.53
CA ASP A 283 11.47 -1.69 -23.24
C ASP A 283 10.64 -0.71 -24.08
N SER A 284 10.40 -1.04 -25.35
CA SER A 284 9.56 -0.26 -26.25
C SER A 284 8.10 -0.24 -25.76
N LEU A 285 7.57 -1.37 -25.30
CA LEU A 285 6.21 -1.45 -24.74
C LEU A 285 6.07 -0.53 -23.53
N LEU A 286 7.00 -0.60 -22.58
CA LEU A 286 7.00 0.23 -21.38
C LEU A 286 7.16 1.72 -21.74
N ASP A 287 8.06 2.07 -22.65
CA ASP A 287 8.22 3.46 -23.12
C ASP A 287 6.94 3.98 -23.78
N ASN A 288 6.30 3.17 -24.62
CA ASN A 288 5.05 3.52 -25.29
C ASN A 288 3.90 3.63 -24.30
N PHE A 289 3.84 2.77 -23.27
CA PHE A 289 2.87 2.82 -22.20
C PHE A 289 2.98 4.12 -21.40
N MET A 290 4.19 4.49 -20.95
CA MET A 290 4.42 5.73 -20.21
C MET A 290 4.04 6.97 -21.04
N LYS A 291 4.39 6.98 -22.33
CA LYS A 291 4.02 8.06 -23.26
C LYS A 291 2.51 8.12 -23.50
N ALA A 292 1.84 6.98 -23.68
CA ALA A 292 0.39 6.94 -23.91
C ALA A 292 -0.39 7.41 -22.68
N CYS A 293 0.01 6.97 -21.48
CA CYS A 293 -0.62 7.38 -20.22
C CYS A 293 -0.52 8.90 -20.01
N THR A 294 0.68 9.47 -20.17
CA THR A 294 0.88 10.92 -20.02
C THR A 294 0.25 11.74 -21.13
N LYS A 295 0.19 11.21 -22.37
CA LYS A 295 -0.57 11.84 -23.47
C LYS A 295 -2.06 11.88 -23.17
N LYS A 296 -2.62 10.84 -22.54
CA LYS A 296 -4.06 10.74 -22.24
C LYS A 296 -4.47 11.52 -20.99
N TYR A 297 -3.72 11.38 -19.91
CA TYR A 297 -4.10 11.85 -18.57
C TYR A 297 -3.24 13.02 -18.05
N GLY A 298 -2.23 13.42 -18.82
CA GLY A 298 -1.31 14.50 -18.50
C GLY A 298 -0.07 14.06 -17.73
N GLN A 299 0.98 14.90 -17.76
CA GLN A 299 2.29 14.61 -17.16
C GLN A 299 2.25 14.44 -15.63
N LYS A 300 1.21 14.97 -14.98
CA LYS A 300 1.02 14.90 -13.53
C LYS A 300 0.36 13.60 -13.06
N CYS A 301 -0.12 12.75 -13.97
CA CYS A 301 -0.69 11.46 -13.61
C CYS A 301 0.38 10.61 -12.93
N LEU A 302 0.08 10.16 -11.71
CA LEU A 302 0.92 9.24 -10.97
C LEU A 302 0.86 7.86 -11.64
N ILE A 303 2.03 7.26 -11.88
CA ILE A 303 2.15 5.89 -12.36
C ILE A 303 3.01 5.13 -11.36
N GLN A 304 2.42 4.29 -10.53
CA GLN A 304 3.11 3.45 -9.57
C GLN A 304 3.38 2.08 -10.18
N PHE A 305 4.62 1.61 -10.06
CA PHE A 305 5.01 0.26 -10.46
C PHE A 305 4.97 -0.66 -9.25
N GLU A 306 4.42 -1.86 -9.42
CA GLU A 306 4.24 -2.86 -8.37
C GLU A 306 4.60 -4.26 -8.91
N ASP A 307 5.27 -5.08 -8.11
CA ASP A 307 5.49 -6.52 -8.35
C ASP A 307 6.18 -6.87 -9.70
N PHE A 308 7.06 -5.97 -10.16
CA PHE A 308 7.95 -6.23 -11.29
C PHE A 308 9.12 -7.14 -10.89
N GLY A 309 9.65 -7.91 -11.84
CA GLY A 309 10.85 -8.72 -11.62
C GLY A 309 12.04 -7.87 -11.15
N ASN A 310 12.87 -8.42 -10.24
CA ASN A 310 13.94 -7.67 -9.57
C ASN A 310 14.91 -6.96 -10.53
N GLN A 311 15.23 -7.58 -11.67
CA GLN A 311 16.10 -7.00 -12.70
C GLN A 311 15.44 -5.81 -13.41
N ASN A 312 14.12 -5.85 -13.58
CA ASN A 312 13.34 -4.82 -14.27
C ASN A 312 12.98 -3.67 -13.33
N ALA A 313 12.52 -3.94 -12.11
CA ALA A 313 11.99 -2.93 -11.19
C ALA A 313 12.96 -1.75 -10.99
N TYR A 314 14.22 -2.03 -10.69
CA TYR A 314 15.25 -1.00 -10.51
C TYR A 314 15.61 -0.26 -11.79
N ARG A 315 15.80 -1.01 -12.88
CA ARG A 315 16.16 -0.46 -14.19
C ARG A 315 15.07 0.49 -14.70
N LEU A 316 13.80 0.10 -14.57
CA LEU A 316 12.64 0.90 -14.97
C LEU A 316 12.47 2.12 -14.05
N LEU A 317 12.69 1.97 -12.75
CA LEU A 317 12.70 3.10 -11.81
C LEU A 317 13.76 4.14 -12.21
N ASP A 318 14.99 3.73 -12.48
CA ASP A 318 16.06 4.64 -12.90
C ASP A 318 15.77 5.31 -14.25
N ARG A 319 15.18 4.56 -15.20
CA ARG A 319 14.80 5.06 -16.53
C ARG A 319 13.71 6.14 -16.45
N TYR A 320 12.74 6.00 -15.55
CA TYR A 320 11.52 6.82 -15.55
C TYR A 320 11.42 7.87 -14.44
N LYS A 321 12.08 7.68 -13.28
CA LYS A 321 11.94 8.56 -12.09
C LYS A 321 12.23 10.05 -12.33
N LYS A 322 13.06 10.38 -13.34
CA LYS A 322 13.41 11.77 -13.70
C LYS A 322 12.49 12.37 -14.79
N LYS A 323 11.67 11.54 -15.44
CA LYS A 323 10.87 11.93 -16.61
C LYS A 323 9.38 11.99 -16.31
N TYR A 324 8.88 11.10 -15.45
CA TYR A 324 7.47 10.93 -15.15
C TYR A 324 7.18 11.08 -13.65
N CYS A 325 5.93 11.36 -13.30
CA CYS A 325 5.43 11.24 -11.93
C CYS A 325 5.27 9.75 -11.60
N MET A 326 6.38 9.07 -11.29
CA MET A 326 6.41 7.62 -11.11
C MET A 326 7.29 7.25 -9.93
N PHE A 327 6.86 6.19 -9.23
CA PHE A 327 7.64 5.56 -8.18
C PHE A 327 7.36 4.05 -8.17
N ASN A 328 8.21 3.28 -7.51
CA ASN A 328 8.00 1.86 -7.26
C ASN A 328 7.90 1.63 -5.75
N ASP A 329 6.79 1.02 -5.30
CA ASP A 329 6.52 0.86 -3.88
C ASP A 329 7.37 -0.23 -3.23
N ASP A 330 7.66 -1.31 -3.95
CA ASP A 330 8.52 -2.41 -3.49
C ASP A 330 9.93 -1.95 -3.13
N ILE A 331 10.44 -0.96 -3.88
CA ILE A 331 11.75 -0.35 -3.66
C ILE A 331 11.63 0.84 -2.70
N GLN A 332 10.92 1.89 -3.11
CA GLN A 332 10.93 3.18 -2.41
C GLN A 332 10.00 3.19 -1.20
N GLY A 333 8.84 2.54 -1.32
CA GLY A 333 7.87 2.40 -0.22
C GLY A 333 8.42 1.54 0.91
N THR A 334 8.96 0.36 0.57
CA THR A 334 9.65 -0.51 1.54
C THR A 334 10.81 0.20 2.22
N ALA A 335 11.67 0.88 1.46
CA ALA A 335 12.77 1.66 2.02
C ALA A 335 12.27 2.74 2.99
N SER A 336 11.24 3.49 2.59
CA SER A 336 10.67 4.57 3.40
C SER A 336 10.09 4.06 4.71
N VAL A 337 9.27 3.00 4.69
CA VAL A 337 8.63 2.47 5.91
C VAL A 337 9.64 1.82 6.86
N VAL A 338 10.66 1.14 6.34
CA VAL A 338 11.71 0.55 7.19
C VAL A 338 12.56 1.65 7.82
N VAL A 339 12.96 2.68 7.07
CA VAL A 339 13.66 3.83 7.64
C VAL A 339 12.81 4.54 8.68
N ALA A 340 11.50 4.72 8.46
CA ALA A 340 10.61 5.27 9.48
C ALA A 340 10.60 4.43 10.76
N GLY A 341 10.63 3.09 10.65
CA GLY A 341 10.81 2.18 11.78
C GLY A 341 12.15 2.35 12.49
N LEU A 342 13.25 2.47 11.74
CA LEU A 342 14.58 2.73 12.31
C LEU A 342 14.65 4.07 13.05
N LEU A 343 14.01 5.12 12.51
CA LEU A 343 13.87 6.42 13.17
C LEU A 343 13.00 6.35 14.43
N ALA A 344 11.99 5.48 14.47
CA ALA A 344 11.30 5.20 15.72
C ALA A 344 12.23 4.52 16.73
N CYS A 345 13.10 3.61 16.30
CA CYS A 345 14.10 2.96 17.16
C CYS A 345 15.18 3.93 17.67
N THR A 346 15.55 4.98 16.95
CA THR A 346 16.53 5.99 17.45
C THR A 346 16.00 6.70 18.70
N ARG A 347 14.68 6.89 18.81
CA ARG A 347 14.04 7.49 20.01
C ARG A 347 14.19 6.64 21.27
N VAL A 348 14.35 5.32 21.11
CA VAL A 348 14.58 4.36 22.22
C VAL A 348 16.06 4.20 22.49
N THR A 349 16.85 3.97 21.44
CA THR A 349 18.29 3.69 21.55
C THR A 349 19.13 4.94 21.81
N LYS A 350 18.55 6.14 21.68
CA LYS A 350 19.19 7.45 21.88
C LYS A 350 20.44 7.69 21.01
N LYS A 351 20.56 6.97 19.89
CA LYS A 351 21.59 7.16 18.87
C LYS A 351 20.94 7.55 17.55
N LYS A 352 21.48 8.56 16.87
CA LYS A 352 21.07 8.95 15.50
C LYS A 352 21.31 7.80 14.52
N LEU A 353 20.65 7.84 13.36
CA LEU A 353 20.85 6.79 12.35
C LEU A 353 22.30 6.82 11.83
N SER A 354 22.85 8.02 11.62
CA SER A 354 24.24 8.28 11.26
C SER A 354 25.24 7.78 12.28
N GLN A 355 24.82 7.40 13.49
CA GLN A 355 25.69 6.85 14.53
C GLN A 355 25.61 5.32 14.64
N LYS A 356 24.75 4.66 13.85
CA LYS A 356 24.48 3.22 13.93
C LYS A 356 25.23 2.44 12.88
N LYS A 357 25.60 1.20 13.21
CA LYS A 357 26.00 0.18 12.25
C LYS A 357 24.83 -0.76 11.96
N LEU A 358 24.55 -1.03 10.69
CA LEU A 358 23.43 -1.85 10.25
C LEU A 358 23.93 -3.01 9.39
N VAL A 359 23.48 -4.23 9.72
CA VAL A 359 23.69 -5.43 8.91
C VAL A 359 22.39 -5.79 8.21
N PHE A 360 22.45 -6.00 6.91
CA PHE A 360 21.34 -6.46 6.08
C PHE A 360 21.59 -7.91 5.69
N TYR A 361 20.67 -8.77 6.09
CA TYR A 361 20.67 -10.17 5.67
C TYR A 361 19.74 -10.32 4.46
N GLY A 362 20.36 -10.39 3.28
CA GLY A 362 19.72 -10.21 1.98
C GLY A 362 20.23 -8.92 1.31
N ALA A 363 20.59 -9.01 0.03
CA ALA A 363 21.04 -7.88 -0.80
C ALA A 363 20.17 -7.69 -2.06
N GLY A 364 18.92 -8.17 -2.00
CA GLY A 364 17.94 -7.99 -3.08
C GLY A 364 17.46 -6.54 -3.22
N GLY A 365 16.41 -6.35 -4.02
CA GLY A 365 15.90 -5.02 -4.31
C GLY A 365 15.44 -4.26 -3.06
N ALA A 366 14.63 -4.89 -2.20
CA ALA A 366 14.18 -4.28 -0.95
C ALA A 366 15.36 -3.87 -0.05
N ALA A 367 16.31 -4.77 0.19
CA ALA A 367 17.47 -4.51 1.04
C ALA A 367 18.32 -3.34 0.53
N THR A 368 18.61 -3.34 -0.77
CA THR A 368 19.40 -2.30 -1.43
C THR A 368 18.70 -0.94 -1.34
N GLY A 369 17.38 -0.90 -1.55
CA GLY A 369 16.59 0.32 -1.44
C GLY A 369 16.58 0.88 -0.01
N ILE A 370 16.44 0.01 1.00
CA ILE A 370 16.52 0.42 2.40
C ILE A 370 17.92 0.96 2.72
N ALA A 371 18.98 0.27 2.27
CA ALA A 371 20.37 0.70 2.47
C ALA A 371 20.64 2.09 1.86
N GLU A 372 20.25 2.31 0.60
CA GLU A 372 20.39 3.62 -0.07
C GLU A 372 19.60 4.73 0.64
N MET A 373 18.39 4.42 1.11
CA MET A 373 17.58 5.38 1.88
C MET A 373 18.21 5.69 3.25
N CYS A 374 18.80 4.68 3.91
CA CYS A 374 19.58 4.88 5.13
C CYS A 374 20.77 5.81 4.86
N VAL A 375 21.55 5.57 3.81
CA VAL A 375 22.68 6.44 3.41
C VAL A 375 22.20 7.87 3.22
N ARG A 376 21.14 8.07 2.43
CA ARG A 376 20.60 9.42 2.17
C ARG A 376 20.13 10.11 3.46
N HIS A 377 19.53 9.36 4.38
CA HIS A 377 19.14 9.92 5.67
C HIS A 377 20.36 10.28 6.54
N MET A 378 21.39 9.43 6.57
CA MET A 378 22.64 9.72 7.31
C MET A 378 23.35 10.96 6.75
N GLN A 379 23.33 11.17 5.43
CA GLN A 379 23.84 12.39 4.80
C GLN A 379 23.06 13.64 5.23
N ASN A 380 21.72 13.55 5.31
CA ASN A 380 20.89 14.63 5.84
C ASN A 380 21.18 14.93 7.33
N GLU A 381 21.68 13.95 8.09
CA GLU A 381 22.16 14.13 9.47
C GLU A 381 23.59 14.68 9.57
N GLY A 382 24.29 14.85 8.43
CA GLY A 382 25.62 15.48 8.33
C GLY A 382 26.79 14.54 8.00
N SER A 383 26.56 13.23 7.80
CA SER A 383 27.63 12.30 7.39
C SER A 383 28.03 12.45 5.92
N THR A 384 29.27 12.13 5.58
CA THR A 384 29.65 11.97 4.17
C THR A 384 29.04 10.71 3.57
N PHE A 385 29.07 10.60 2.24
CA PHE A 385 28.59 9.39 1.56
C PHE A 385 29.40 8.15 1.98
N GLU A 386 30.72 8.30 2.07
CA GLU A 386 31.66 7.23 2.43
C GLU A 386 31.45 6.78 3.87
N GLU A 387 31.28 7.72 4.80
CA GLU A 387 30.99 7.42 6.21
C GLU A 387 29.66 6.67 6.35
N ALA A 388 28.62 7.10 5.64
CA ALA A 388 27.32 6.45 5.68
C ALA A 388 27.39 5.03 5.11
N CYS A 389 28.05 4.84 3.96
CA CYS A 389 28.27 3.52 3.35
C CYS A 389 29.14 2.60 4.22
N SER A 390 30.12 3.15 4.95
CA SER A 390 30.98 2.37 5.85
C SER A 390 30.22 1.72 7.01
N ARG A 391 29.07 2.27 7.38
CA ARG A 391 28.22 1.81 8.49
C ARG A 391 27.18 0.77 8.07
N ILE A 392 27.06 0.47 6.77
CA ILE A 392 26.08 -0.47 6.23
C ILE A 392 26.80 -1.69 5.67
N TYR A 393 26.36 -2.87 6.09
CA TYR A 393 26.93 -4.16 5.73
C TYR A 393 25.83 -4.98 5.06
N LEU A 394 26.06 -5.46 3.83
CA LEU A 394 25.11 -6.28 3.09
C LEU A 394 25.60 -7.72 3.02
N MET A 395 24.68 -8.68 3.10
CA MET A 395 24.95 -10.09 2.85
C MET A 395 24.00 -10.62 1.77
N ASP A 396 24.53 -11.39 0.82
CA ASP A 396 23.77 -12.09 -0.21
C ASP A 396 23.93 -13.62 -0.09
N ILE A 397 23.48 -14.37 -1.10
CA ILE A 397 23.57 -15.84 -1.11
C ILE A 397 25.00 -16.38 -1.01
N ASP A 398 25.98 -15.58 -1.43
CA ASP A 398 27.39 -15.92 -1.39
C ASP A 398 28.09 -15.38 -0.12
N GLY A 399 27.35 -14.71 0.77
CA GLY A 399 27.82 -14.23 2.06
C GLY A 399 27.98 -12.72 2.12
N LEU A 400 28.89 -12.23 2.97
CA LEU A 400 29.19 -10.81 3.13
C LEU A 400 29.66 -10.19 1.81
N VAL A 401 29.15 -9.00 1.49
CA VAL A 401 29.56 -8.21 0.33
C VAL A 401 30.90 -7.53 0.63
N THR A 402 31.97 -8.06 0.06
CA THR A 402 33.37 -7.67 0.34
C THR A 402 34.07 -7.09 -0.90
N LYS A 403 35.22 -6.45 -0.68
CA LYS A 403 36.04 -5.87 -1.75
C LYS A 403 36.66 -6.93 -2.69
N SER A 404 36.93 -8.14 -2.19
CA SER A 404 37.41 -9.28 -3.00
C SER A 404 36.41 -9.66 -4.09
N ARG A 405 35.11 -9.47 -3.81
CA ARG A 405 33.99 -9.83 -4.69
C ARG A 405 33.56 -8.74 -5.68
N MET A 406 34.17 -7.54 -5.66
CA MET A 406 33.72 -6.37 -6.45
C MET A 406 33.46 -6.64 -7.93
N LYS A 407 34.26 -7.49 -8.59
CA LYS A 407 34.11 -7.80 -10.02
C LYS A 407 32.76 -8.45 -10.36
N ASN A 408 32.16 -9.16 -9.41
CA ASN A 408 30.91 -9.89 -9.57
C ASN A 408 29.71 -9.17 -8.93
N LEU A 409 29.94 -8.00 -8.32
CA LEU A 409 28.90 -7.23 -7.64
C LEU A 409 28.27 -6.21 -8.59
N ASN A 410 26.96 -6.03 -8.43
CA ASN A 410 26.23 -4.93 -9.06
C ASN A 410 26.85 -3.59 -8.65
N GLU A 411 26.84 -2.61 -9.55
CA GLU A 411 27.40 -1.26 -9.32
C GLU A 411 26.91 -0.64 -7.99
N ARG A 412 25.62 -0.81 -7.68
CA ARG A 412 25.01 -0.35 -6.42
C ARG A 412 25.60 -1.00 -5.17
N HIS A 413 25.99 -2.27 -5.25
CA HIS A 413 26.58 -3.02 -4.13
C HIS A 413 28.06 -2.72 -3.94
N GLN A 414 28.76 -2.23 -4.98
CA GLN A 414 30.19 -1.90 -4.88
C GLN A 414 30.45 -0.82 -3.82
N HIS A 415 29.55 0.16 -3.65
CA HIS A 415 29.66 1.18 -2.60
C HIS A 415 29.54 0.61 -1.18
N PHE A 416 28.91 -0.57 -1.03
CA PHE A 416 28.74 -1.24 0.26
C PHE A 416 29.78 -2.33 0.51
N ALA A 417 30.65 -2.63 -0.45
CA ALA A 417 31.70 -3.65 -0.32
C ALA A 417 32.65 -3.34 0.84
N LYS A 418 32.89 -4.33 1.71
CA LYS A 418 33.71 -4.19 2.91
C LYS A 418 35.08 -4.83 2.79
N ASP A 419 36.05 -4.24 3.47
CA ASP A 419 37.41 -4.76 3.59
C ASP A 419 37.48 -5.69 4.80
N LEU A 420 36.82 -6.84 4.68
CA LEU A 420 36.64 -7.85 5.71
C LEU A 420 36.78 -9.24 5.06
N PRO A 421 37.13 -10.28 5.84
CA PRO A 421 37.19 -11.64 5.33
C PRO A 421 35.83 -12.09 4.78
N ASP A 422 35.87 -12.89 3.73
CA ASP A 422 34.68 -13.50 3.15
C ASP A 422 34.09 -14.50 4.15
N THR A 423 32.84 -14.28 4.53
CA THR A 423 32.10 -15.20 5.40
C THR A 423 30.65 -15.31 4.95
N LYS A 424 30.09 -16.52 5.09
CA LYS A 424 28.66 -16.80 4.88
C LYS A 424 27.88 -16.82 6.19
N ASP A 425 28.57 -16.81 7.34
CA ASP A 425 27.94 -16.91 8.64
C ASP A 425 27.52 -15.53 9.16
N LEU A 426 26.21 -15.34 9.34
CA LEU A 426 25.65 -14.12 9.91
C LEU A 426 26.14 -13.90 11.35
N LEU A 427 26.36 -14.96 12.13
CA LEU A 427 26.86 -14.85 13.50
C LEU A 427 28.30 -14.30 13.53
N GLU A 428 29.17 -14.77 12.62
CA GLU A 428 30.53 -14.26 12.45
C GLU A 428 30.52 -12.77 12.09
N VAL A 429 29.64 -12.36 11.16
CA VAL A 429 29.46 -10.93 10.80
C VAL A 429 29.00 -10.12 12.01
N VAL A 430 28.04 -10.62 12.79
CA VAL A 430 27.55 -9.93 14.00
C VAL A 430 28.65 -9.76 15.03
N ASN A 431 29.44 -10.80 15.28
CA ASN A 431 30.55 -10.76 16.23
C ASN A 431 31.66 -9.81 15.80
N THR A 432 31.97 -9.78 14.49
CA THR A 432 33.03 -8.94 13.92
C THR A 432 32.62 -7.47 13.82
N VAL A 433 31.44 -7.20 13.26
CA VAL A 433 30.94 -5.83 12.98
C VAL A 433 30.43 -5.14 14.24
N ARG A 434 29.85 -5.94 15.15
CA ARG A 434 29.11 -5.48 16.34
C ARG A 434 28.01 -4.45 15.98
N PRO A 435 27.01 -4.83 15.16
CA PRO A 435 26.02 -3.90 14.65
C PRO A 435 25.00 -3.46 15.71
N ASP A 436 24.42 -2.27 15.55
CA ASP A 436 23.30 -1.79 16.37
C ASP A 436 21.96 -2.40 15.92
N GLY A 437 21.88 -2.90 14.68
CA GLY A 437 20.68 -3.54 14.15
C GLY A 437 20.91 -4.50 12.98
N ILE A 438 20.03 -5.50 12.89
CA ILE A 438 19.96 -6.45 11.78
C ILE A 438 18.62 -6.30 11.07
N ILE A 439 18.67 -6.16 9.74
CA ILE A 439 17.49 -6.04 8.86
C ILE A 439 17.48 -7.26 7.94
N GLY A 440 16.47 -8.12 8.09
CA GLY A 440 16.30 -9.33 7.30
C GLY A 440 15.39 -9.05 6.11
N ALA A 441 15.95 -9.13 4.90
CA ALA A 441 15.25 -8.96 3.63
C ALA A 441 15.66 -10.09 2.68
N SER A 442 15.55 -11.32 3.19
CA SER A 442 15.77 -12.58 2.48
C SER A 442 14.59 -13.51 2.71
N THR A 443 14.40 -14.44 1.78
CA THR A 443 13.33 -15.46 1.81
C THR A 443 13.64 -16.63 2.75
N VAL A 444 14.74 -16.56 3.51
CA VAL A 444 15.21 -17.66 4.37
C VAL A 444 14.50 -17.60 5.71
N ARG A 445 13.63 -18.58 5.97
CA ARG A 445 12.94 -18.74 7.26
C ARG A 445 13.93 -19.05 8.38
N GLY A 446 13.74 -18.41 9.54
CA GLY A 446 14.50 -18.73 10.75
C GLY A 446 15.97 -18.29 10.73
N ALA A 447 16.36 -17.41 9.81
CA ALA A 447 17.75 -16.95 9.69
C ALA A 447 18.29 -16.24 10.95
N PHE A 448 17.42 -15.67 11.79
CA PHE A 448 17.81 -15.08 13.07
C PHE A 448 17.68 -16.14 14.17
N THR A 449 18.72 -16.96 14.30
CA THR A 449 18.77 -18.03 15.30
C THR A 449 18.89 -17.48 16.73
N PRO A 450 18.57 -18.27 17.78
CA PRO A 450 18.73 -17.85 19.17
C PRO A 450 20.14 -17.32 19.48
N GLU A 451 21.18 -17.94 18.92
CA GLU A 451 22.57 -17.55 19.10
C GLU A 451 22.85 -16.14 18.57
N ILE A 452 22.28 -15.79 17.41
CA ILE A 452 22.40 -14.46 16.80
C ILE A 452 21.66 -13.41 17.64
N ILE A 453 20.47 -13.76 18.13
CA ILE A 453 19.65 -12.87 18.99
C ILE A 453 20.38 -12.60 20.31
N GLU A 454 20.94 -13.63 20.93
CA GLU A 454 21.75 -13.51 22.15
C GLU A 454 23.01 -12.68 21.92
N ALA A 455 23.73 -12.90 20.81
CA ALA A 455 24.89 -12.11 20.45
C ALA A 455 24.52 -10.61 20.31
N MET A 456 23.41 -10.31 19.63
CA MET A 456 22.90 -8.95 19.49
C MET A 456 22.53 -8.30 20.83
N ALA A 457 21.94 -9.07 21.75
CA ALA A 457 21.58 -8.62 23.09
C ALA A 457 22.81 -8.43 24.01
N LYS A 458 23.90 -9.18 23.79
CA LYS A 458 25.19 -8.96 24.46
C LYS A 458 25.90 -7.71 23.95
N ILE A 459 25.79 -7.41 22.65
CA ILE A 459 26.42 -6.23 22.03
C ILE A 459 25.67 -4.94 22.35
N ASN A 460 24.34 -5.00 22.40
CA ASN A 460 23.47 -3.83 22.52
C ASN A 460 22.48 -3.98 23.67
N GLN A 461 22.33 -2.94 24.49
CA GLN A 461 21.28 -2.90 25.53
C GLN A 461 19.86 -3.04 24.95
N ARG A 462 19.64 -2.50 23.74
CA ARG A 462 18.36 -2.51 23.03
C ARG A 462 18.62 -2.83 21.54
N PRO A 463 18.81 -4.10 21.16
CA PRO A 463 19.13 -4.48 19.79
C PRO A 463 17.95 -4.22 18.85
N ILE A 464 18.23 -3.79 17.62
CA ILE A 464 17.21 -3.62 16.58
C ILE A 464 17.20 -4.88 15.71
N LEU A 465 16.10 -5.62 15.71
CA LEU A 465 15.91 -6.81 14.86
C LEU A 465 14.67 -6.59 14.00
N ARG A 466 14.83 -6.56 12.67
CA ARG A 466 13.74 -6.32 11.74
C ARG A 466 13.68 -7.39 10.65
N PRO A 467 12.90 -8.46 10.81
CA PRO A 467 12.51 -9.31 9.69
C PRO A 467 11.49 -8.55 8.84
N VAL A 468 11.78 -8.34 7.56
CA VAL A 468 10.93 -7.59 6.62
C VAL A 468 9.98 -8.51 5.87
N GLU A 469 10.36 -9.76 5.62
CA GLU A 469 9.53 -10.69 4.87
C GLU A 469 8.32 -11.22 5.68
N PRO A 470 7.19 -11.51 5.02
CA PRO A 470 5.97 -11.97 5.69
C PRO A 470 6.17 -13.35 6.34
N HIS A 471 5.38 -13.59 7.39
CA HIS A 471 5.31 -14.90 8.03
C HIS A 471 4.63 -15.88 7.07
N HIS A 472 5.38 -16.86 6.56
CA HIS A 472 4.77 -18.01 5.90
C HIS A 472 4.26 -18.97 6.99
N GLU A 473 2.98 -18.85 7.34
CA GLU A 473 2.26 -19.95 7.98
C GLU A 473 2.00 -21.00 6.88
N SER A 474 2.96 -21.91 6.72
CA SER A 474 2.78 -23.18 6.01
C SER A 474 2.03 -24.16 6.89
#